data_AF-A0A6L5FC61-F1
#
_entry.id   AF-A0A6L5FC61-F1
#
_cell.length_a   1.000
_cell.length_b   1.000
_cell.length_c   1.000
_cell.angle_alpha   90.00
_cell.angle_beta   90.00
_cell.angle_gamma   90.00
#
_symmetry.space_group_name_H-M   'P 1'
#
loop_
_entity.id
_entity.type
_entity.pdbx_description
1 polymer ?
#
loop_
_entity_poly.entity_id
_entity_poly.type
_entity_poly.pdbx_seq_one_letter_code
_entity_poly.pdbx_strand_id
1 'polypeptide(L)'
;MTLTTTSERREAKDDLFEGFAIIAQALASGRRVEIVEVLAQGERTVEEIAEVIGQSVANTSHHLRTLARAGLVSTRREGTHIHYRVSSDGVVDVWLGIRRLATDQLHAIEELARNYLGDRDGLEVVGRSELEDRLRRGDLVLIDVRPEVEYAAGHLPGAISIPPDRLGRLDEVLPTIPEEGDIVAYCRGPYCVFADDAIRYLGRRGRHAVRLIDGVPEWRRGGGLIET
;
A
#
# COMPACT_ATOMS: atom_id res chain seq x y z
N MET A 1 4.94 19.02 46.87
CA MET A 1 4.66 19.27 45.44
C MET A 1 5.79 20.14 44.93
N THR A 2 6.86 19.52 44.42
CA THR A 2 8.10 20.21 44.07
C THR A 2 7.87 20.98 42.77
N LEU A 3 8.05 22.30 42.79
CA LEU A 3 7.90 23.15 41.61
C LEU A 3 9.08 22.87 40.67
N THR A 4 8.84 22.13 39.59
CA THR A 4 9.83 21.84 38.55
C THR A 4 10.38 23.15 37.98
N THR A 5 11.69 23.35 38.04
CA THR A 5 12.37 24.55 37.58
C THR A 5 12.15 24.76 36.07
N THR A 6 12.31 25.99 35.59
CA THR A 6 12.20 26.27 34.15
C THR A 6 13.24 25.48 33.32
N SER A 7 14.40 25.16 33.90
CA SER A 7 15.45 24.34 33.27
C SER A 7 15.04 22.87 33.15
N GLU A 8 14.56 22.26 34.24
CA GLU A 8 14.07 20.87 34.23
C GLU A 8 12.88 20.69 33.28
N ARG A 9 12.00 21.70 33.17
CA ARG A 9 10.91 21.69 32.18
C ARG A 9 11.39 21.80 30.74
N ARG A 10 12.55 22.43 30.48
CA ARG A 10 13.14 22.50 29.13
C ARG A 10 13.78 21.17 28.74
N GLU A 11 14.57 20.58 29.63
CA GLU A 11 15.20 19.27 29.41
C GLU A 11 14.16 18.18 29.13
N ALA A 12 13.11 18.09 29.95
CA ALA A 12 12.02 17.16 29.70
C ALA A 12 11.30 17.39 28.36
N LYS A 13 11.26 18.64 27.87
CA LYS A 13 10.72 18.96 26.54
C LYS A 13 11.67 18.53 25.43
N ASP A 14 12.97 18.63 25.63
CA ASP A 14 13.97 18.17 24.66
C ASP A 14 13.87 16.65 24.50
N ASP A 15 13.85 15.90 25.61
CA ASP A 15 13.68 14.44 25.60
C ASP A 15 12.39 14.00 24.91
N LEU A 16 11.29 14.73 25.12
CA LEU A 16 10.02 14.47 24.45
C LEU A 16 10.14 14.58 22.91
N PHE A 17 10.81 15.61 22.42
CA PHE A 17 10.99 15.82 20.98
C PHE A 17 12.00 14.86 20.37
N GLU A 18 13.04 14.47 21.10
CA GLU A 18 13.94 13.37 20.71
C GLU A 18 13.16 12.05 20.58
N GLY A 19 12.19 11.80 21.47
CA GLY A 19 11.26 10.68 21.36
C GLY A 19 10.50 10.66 20.02
N PHE A 20 10.02 11.82 19.54
CA PHE A 20 9.39 11.93 18.22
C PHE A 20 10.38 11.71 17.08
N ALA A 21 11.61 12.21 17.22
CA ALA A 21 12.66 12.07 16.22
C ALA A 21 13.03 10.61 15.95
N ILE A 22 12.97 9.73 16.97
CA ILE A 22 13.22 8.28 16.81
C ILE A 22 12.31 7.67 15.73
N ILE A 23 11.02 8.02 15.73
CA ILE A 23 10.06 7.53 14.73
C ILE A 23 10.41 8.06 13.34
N ALA A 24 10.67 9.36 13.23
CA ALA A 24 11.03 9.99 11.96
C ALA A 24 12.31 9.39 11.36
N GLN A 25 13.34 9.18 12.18
CA GLN A 25 14.61 8.57 11.77
C GLN A 25 14.43 7.10 11.34
N ALA A 26 13.58 6.36 12.04
CA ALA A 26 13.24 4.99 11.65
C ALA A 26 12.54 4.93 10.28
N LEU A 27 11.84 5.98 9.86
CA LEU A 27 11.24 6.08 8.51
C LEU A 27 12.12 6.80 7.49
N ALA A 28 13.16 7.52 7.88
CA ALA A 28 14.06 8.25 6.97
C ALA A 28 14.99 7.31 6.16
N SER A 29 14.41 6.39 5.38
CA SER A 29 15.10 5.47 4.47
C SER A 29 14.11 4.89 3.47
N GLY A 30 14.41 5.00 2.18
CA GLY A 30 13.55 4.49 1.10
C GLY A 30 13.13 3.02 1.29
N ARG A 31 14.08 2.13 1.66
CA ARG A 31 13.78 0.71 1.89
C ARG A 31 12.89 0.45 3.10
N ARG A 32 13.02 1.24 4.17
CA ARG A 32 12.16 1.07 5.35
C ARG A 32 10.74 1.56 5.08
N VAL A 33 10.60 2.62 4.30
CA VAL A 33 9.30 3.12 3.85
C VAL A 33 8.63 2.14 2.90
N GLU A 34 9.38 1.56 1.96
CA GLU A 34 8.90 0.49 1.08
C GLU A 34 8.46 -0.75 1.87
N ILE A 35 9.21 -1.16 2.91
CA ILE A 35 8.78 -2.23 3.82
C ILE A 35 7.44 -1.88 4.51
N VAL A 36 7.26 -0.64 4.96
CA VAL A 36 5.99 -0.21 5.57
C VAL A 36 4.85 -0.23 4.56
N GLU A 37 5.08 0.20 3.31
CA GLU A 37 4.10 0.08 2.22
C GLU A 37 3.67 -1.37 1.99
N VAL A 38 4.63 -2.29 1.93
CA VAL A 38 4.40 -3.73 1.75
C VAL A 38 3.60 -4.31 2.93
N LEU A 39 4.00 -3.98 4.16
CA LEU A 39 3.33 -4.46 5.38
C LEU A 39 1.96 -3.80 5.61
N ALA A 40 1.68 -2.66 4.98
CA ALA A 40 0.35 -2.07 4.98
C ALA A 40 -0.67 -2.89 4.16
N GLN A 41 -0.20 -3.73 3.23
CA GLN A 41 -1.05 -4.64 2.44
C GLN A 41 -1.39 -5.94 3.18
N GLY A 42 -0.60 -6.33 4.18
CA GLY A 42 -0.77 -7.60 4.89
C GLY A 42 0.45 -8.03 5.70
N GLU A 43 0.24 -8.96 6.62
CA GLU A 43 1.31 -9.60 7.40
C GLU A 43 2.14 -10.53 6.50
N ARG A 44 3.48 -10.49 6.65
CA ARG A 44 4.41 -11.22 5.78
C ARG A 44 5.66 -11.73 6.51
N THR A 45 6.29 -12.79 6.00
CA THR A 45 7.60 -13.23 6.49
C THR A 45 8.72 -12.33 5.97
N VAL A 46 9.92 -12.46 6.56
CA VAL A 46 11.08 -11.69 6.10
C VAL A 46 11.52 -12.07 4.68
N GLU A 47 11.35 -13.34 4.30
CA GLU A 47 11.65 -13.85 2.96
C GLU A 47 10.75 -13.21 1.91
N GLU A 48 9.44 -13.18 2.17
CA GLU A 48 8.45 -12.55 1.28
C GLU A 48 8.72 -11.04 1.13
N ILE A 49 9.01 -10.36 2.24
CA ILE A 49 9.34 -8.93 2.20
C ILE A 49 10.62 -8.70 1.38
N ALA A 50 11.65 -9.52 1.61
CA ALA A 50 12.93 -9.41 0.92
C ALA A 50 12.80 -9.62 -0.59
N GLU A 51 11.98 -10.58 -1.00
CA GLU A 51 11.63 -10.82 -2.41
C GLU A 51 10.95 -9.60 -3.03
N VAL A 52 9.91 -9.06 -2.39
CA VAL A 52 9.13 -7.93 -2.92
C VAL A 52 10.00 -6.66 -3.08
N ILE A 53 10.88 -6.35 -2.13
CA ILE A 53 11.71 -5.14 -2.17
C ILE A 53 13.06 -5.34 -2.89
N GLY A 54 13.31 -6.54 -3.43
CA GLY A 54 14.55 -6.88 -4.12
C GLY A 54 15.81 -6.73 -3.25
N GLN A 55 15.76 -7.22 -2.01
CA GLN A 55 16.88 -7.18 -1.06
C GLN A 55 17.21 -8.57 -0.52
N SER A 56 18.40 -8.73 0.08
CA SER A 56 18.73 -9.97 0.80
C SER A 56 17.96 -10.06 2.12
N VAL A 57 17.62 -11.28 2.55
CA VAL A 57 16.99 -11.55 3.85
C VAL A 57 17.76 -10.89 5.01
N ALA A 58 19.10 -10.90 4.94
CA ALA A 58 19.95 -10.28 5.97
C ALA A 58 19.77 -8.75 6.04
N ASN A 59 19.72 -8.07 4.89
CA ASN A 59 19.53 -6.61 4.85
C ASN A 59 18.09 -6.23 5.22
N THR A 60 17.11 -6.98 4.72
CA THR A 60 15.69 -6.81 5.11
C THR A 60 15.51 -7.00 6.61
N SER A 61 16.11 -8.04 7.20
CA SER A 61 16.10 -8.26 8.65
C SER A 61 16.71 -7.08 9.42
N HIS A 62 17.77 -6.46 8.89
CA HIS A 62 18.35 -5.26 9.51
C HIS A 62 17.37 -4.09 9.52
N HIS A 63 16.71 -3.83 8.39
CA HIS A 63 15.66 -2.81 8.30
C HIS A 63 14.47 -3.08 9.24
N LEU A 64 13.99 -4.32 9.28
CA LEU A 64 12.90 -4.75 10.16
C LEU A 64 13.27 -4.61 11.63
N ARG A 65 14.52 -4.91 12.03
CA ARG A 65 14.99 -4.66 13.40
C ARG A 65 14.95 -3.18 13.77
N THR A 66 15.36 -2.28 12.87
CA THR A 66 15.27 -0.83 13.10
C THR A 66 13.82 -0.40 13.28
N LEU A 67 12.92 -0.85 12.40
CA LEU A 67 11.49 -0.55 12.50
C LEU A 67 10.87 -1.11 13.79
N ALA A 68 11.22 -2.34 14.17
CA ALA A 68 10.71 -2.99 15.38
C ALA A 68 11.19 -2.30 16.66
N ARG A 69 12.46 -1.88 16.71
CA ARG A 69 13.01 -1.10 17.84
C ARG A 69 12.31 0.26 18.00
N ALA A 70 11.88 0.87 16.89
CA ALA A 70 11.08 2.09 16.90
C ALA A 70 9.59 1.84 17.14
N GLY A 71 9.16 0.58 17.33
CA GLY A 71 7.76 0.22 17.56
C GLY A 71 6.85 0.29 16.32
N LEU A 72 7.41 0.47 15.12
CA LEU A 72 6.65 0.64 13.88
C LEU A 72 6.13 -0.68 13.29
N VAL A 73 6.81 -1.79 13.60
CA VAL A 73 6.37 -3.14 13.22
C VAL A 73 6.36 -4.04 14.44
N SER A 74 5.43 -4.99 14.44
CA SER A 74 5.32 -6.06 15.44
C SER A 74 5.52 -7.41 14.78
N THR A 75 5.85 -8.42 15.57
CA THR A 75 6.09 -9.77 15.09
C THR A 75 5.18 -10.79 15.74
N ARG A 76 4.86 -11.83 14.98
CA ARG A 76 4.18 -13.04 15.45
C ARG A 76 4.95 -14.25 14.95
N ARG A 77 5.08 -15.27 15.79
CA ARG A 77 5.71 -16.53 15.39
C ARG A 77 4.64 -17.52 14.96
N GLU A 78 4.83 -18.13 13.79
CA GLU A 78 3.99 -19.21 13.28
C GLU A 78 4.87 -20.36 12.80
N GLY A 79 4.88 -21.45 13.58
CA GLY A 79 5.82 -22.55 13.39
C GLY A 79 7.28 -22.07 13.42
N THR A 80 7.98 -22.27 12.30
CA THR A 80 9.38 -21.86 12.11
C THR A 80 9.53 -20.44 11.60
N HIS A 81 8.45 -19.80 11.14
CA HIS A 81 8.50 -18.49 10.50
C HIS A 81 8.16 -17.36 11.48
N ILE A 82 8.79 -16.20 11.25
CA ILE A 82 8.46 -14.95 11.93
C ILE A 82 7.73 -14.08 10.92
N HIS A 83 6.49 -13.74 11.26
CA HIS A 83 5.65 -12.85 10.50
C HIS A 83 5.74 -11.44 11.07
N TYR A 84 5.77 -10.45 10.18
CA TYR A 84 5.84 -9.03 10.49
C TYR A 84 4.56 -8.34 10.02
N ARG A 85 4.09 -7.39 10.81
CA ARG A 85 2.97 -6.51 10.48
C ARG A 85 3.22 -5.11 11.00
N VAL A 86 2.60 -4.09 10.40
CA VAL A 86 2.58 -2.75 11.00
C VAL A 86 1.97 -2.81 12.41
N SER A 87 2.54 -2.07 13.37
CA SER A 87 2.11 -2.15 14.77
C SER A 87 0.73 -1.53 15.02
N SER A 88 0.33 -0.56 14.19
CA SER A 88 -0.96 0.12 14.28
C SER A 88 -1.29 0.84 12.97
N ASP A 89 -2.56 1.18 12.80
CA ASP A 89 -3.04 2.04 11.72
C ASP A 89 -2.33 3.40 11.68
N GLY A 90 -1.87 3.92 12.82
CA GLY A 90 -1.12 5.17 12.87
C GLY A 90 0.20 5.12 12.09
N VAL A 91 0.83 3.94 11.97
CA VAL A 91 2.02 3.76 11.12
C VAL A 91 1.65 3.92 9.65
N VAL A 92 0.50 3.39 9.24
CA VAL A 92 -0.03 3.52 7.88
C VAL A 92 -0.40 4.98 7.60
N ASP A 93 -1.02 5.68 8.54
CA ASP A 93 -1.36 7.11 8.40
C ASP A 93 -0.13 7.98 8.17
N VAL A 94 0.96 7.72 8.91
CA VAL A 94 2.23 8.43 8.73
C VAL A 94 2.81 8.15 7.35
N TRP A 95 2.80 6.90 6.89
CA TRP A 95 3.25 6.55 5.53
C TRP A 95 2.44 7.29 4.46
N LEU A 96 1.11 7.20 4.51
CA LEU A 96 0.24 7.90 3.57
C LEU A 96 0.43 9.42 3.61
N GLY A 97 0.68 9.97 4.80
CA GLY A 97 1.02 11.38 5.00
C GLY A 97 2.35 11.78 4.37
N ILE A 98 3.42 11.01 4.58
CA ILE A 98 4.73 11.21 3.95
C ILE A 98 4.58 11.16 2.44
N ARG A 99 3.87 10.16 1.92
CA ARG A 99 3.65 9.98 0.49
C ARG A 99 2.93 11.19 -0.13
N ARG A 100 1.82 11.61 0.48
CA ARG A 100 1.07 12.79 0.04
C ARG A 100 1.94 14.03 0.05
N LEU A 101 2.63 14.29 1.16
CA LEU A 101 3.50 15.46 1.28
C LEU A 101 4.65 15.44 0.27
N ALA A 102 5.24 14.27 0.00
CA ALA A 102 6.29 14.13 -1.00
C ALA A 102 5.77 14.45 -2.40
N THR A 103 4.57 13.98 -2.77
CA THR A 103 3.93 14.35 -4.04
C THR A 103 3.62 15.84 -4.11
N ASP A 104 3.08 16.44 -3.04
CA ASP A 104 2.68 17.85 -3.04
C ASP A 104 3.87 18.83 -3.05
N GLN A 105 5.01 18.44 -2.46
CA GLN A 105 6.15 19.35 -2.25
C GLN A 105 7.33 19.09 -3.19
N LEU A 106 7.50 17.86 -3.68
CA LEU A 106 8.65 17.48 -4.47
C LEU A 106 8.21 17.15 -5.90
N HIS A 107 8.29 18.14 -6.79
CA HIS A 107 7.96 17.95 -8.22
C HIS A 107 8.76 16.79 -8.85
N ALA A 108 9.97 16.55 -8.36
CA ALA A 108 10.81 15.43 -8.77
C ALA A 108 10.13 14.05 -8.56
N ILE A 109 9.23 13.92 -7.58
CA ILE A 109 8.50 12.66 -7.35
C ILE A 109 7.57 12.35 -8.51
N GLU A 110 6.90 13.34 -9.09
CA GLU A 110 6.02 13.14 -10.25
C GLU A 110 6.83 12.67 -11.47
N GLU A 111 8.00 13.27 -11.70
CA GLU A 111 8.90 12.87 -12.78
C GLU A 111 9.46 11.45 -12.57
N LEU A 112 9.92 11.14 -11.35
CA LEU A 112 10.40 9.80 -10.98
C LEU A 112 9.29 8.75 -11.12
N ALA A 113 8.08 9.08 -10.68
CA ALA A 113 6.91 8.23 -10.82
C ALA A 113 6.57 7.99 -12.29
N ARG A 114 6.59 9.02 -13.15
CA ARG A 114 6.38 8.88 -14.59
C ARG A 114 7.45 7.99 -15.24
N ASN A 115 8.71 8.14 -14.86
CA ASN A 115 9.80 7.31 -15.37
C ASN A 115 9.66 5.84 -14.98
N TYR A 116 9.11 5.56 -13.79
CA TYR A 116 8.87 4.20 -13.31
C TYR A 116 7.60 3.58 -13.90
N LEU A 117 6.49 4.33 -13.90
CA LEU A 117 5.15 3.84 -14.27
C LEU A 117 4.87 3.91 -15.77
N GLY A 118 5.70 4.65 -16.52
CA GLY A 118 5.45 4.97 -17.91
C GLY A 118 4.34 6.01 -18.11
N ASP A 119 3.88 6.12 -19.35
CA ASP A 119 2.86 7.07 -19.74
C ASP A 119 1.47 6.64 -19.25
N ARG A 120 0.84 7.50 -18.43
CA ARG A 120 -0.52 7.31 -17.91
C ARG A 120 -1.55 8.17 -18.63
N ASP A 121 -1.16 8.88 -19.68
CA ASP A 121 -2.06 9.72 -20.45
C ASP A 121 -3.20 8.86 -21.02
N GLY A 122 -4.43 9.32 -20.82
CA GLY A 122 -5.64 8.63 -21.25
C GLY A 122 -6.11 7.47 -20.36
N LEU A 123 -5.43 7.16 -19.25
CA LEU A 123 -5.97 6.24 -18.25
C LEU A 123 -7.01 6.94 -17.39
N GLU A 124 -8.27 6.52 -17.52
CA GLU A 124 -9.35 6.97 -16.66
C GLU A 124 -9.15 6.50 -15.22
N VAL A 125 -9.45 7.38 -14.27
CA VAL A 125 -9.30 7.11 -12.84
C VAL A 125 -10.60 7.38 -12.10
N VAL A 126 -10.89 6.56 -11.11
CA VAL A 126 -12.03 6.69 -10.20
C VAL A 126 -11.53 6.93 -8.79
N GLY A 127 -12.13 7.91 -8.11
CA GLY A 127 -11.88 8.18 -6.70
C GLY A 127 -12.75 7.32 -5.78
N ARG A 128 -12.45 7.31 -4.48
CA ARG A 128 -13.21 6.55 -3.48
C ARG A 128 -14.71 6.80 -3.54
N SER A 129 -15.14 8.07 -3.47
CA SER A 129 -16.58 8.40 -3.38
C SER A 129 -17.36 7.90 -4.59
N GLU A 130 -16.75 8.00 -5.78
CA GLU A 130 -17.36 7.48 -7.00
C GLU A 130 -17.36 5.94 -7.02
N LEU A 131 -16.30 5.27 -6.53
CA LEU A 131 -16.31 3.82 -6.38
C LEU A 131 -17.42 3.37 -5.42
N GLU A 132 -17.59 4.04 -4.28
CA GLU A 132 -18.66 3.75 -3.32
C GLU A 132 -20.06 3.91 -3.94
N ASP A 133 -20.27 4.94 -4.76
CA ASP A 133 -21.52 5.13 -5.51
C ASP A 133 -21.78 3.99 -6.49
N ARG A 134 -20.76 3.60 -7.27
CA ARG A 134 -20.86 2.48 -8.23
C ARG A 134 -21.12 1.15 -7.50
N LEU A 135 -20.43 0.89 -6.38
CA LEU A 135 -20.64 -0.32 -5.56
C LEU A 135 -22.09 -0.40 -5.05
N ARG A 136 -22.68 0.73 -4.63
CA ARG A 136 -24.09 0.79 -4.20
C ARG A 136 -25.07 0.49 -5.33
N ARG A 137 -24.75 0.87 -6.57
CA ARG A 137 -25.59 0.62 -7.76
C ARG A 137 -25.48 -0.81 -8.28
N GLY A 138 -24.37 -1.50 -7.99
CA GLY A 138 -24.13 -2.87 -8.44
C GLY A 138 -23.84 -2.98 -9.94
N ASP A 139 -23.35 -1.90 -10.56
CA ASP A 139 -23.11 -1.78 -12.00
C ASP A 139 -21.62 -1.87 -12.37
N LEU A 140 -20.78 -2.43 -11.48
CA LEU A 140 -19.34 -2.56 -11.69
C LEU A 140 -18.83 -3.97 -11.46
N VAL A 141 -17.69 -4.27 -12.07
CA VAL A 141 -16.85 -5.42 -11.77
C VAL A 141 -15.55 -4.92 -11.13
N LEU A 142 -15.26 -5.37 -9.91
CA LEU A 142 -14.07 -4.96 -9.19
C LEU A 142 -12.97 -6.02 -9.34
N ILE A 143 -11.77 -5.61 -9.71
CA ILE A 143 -10.63 -6.50 -9.91
C ILE A 143 -9.46 -6.06 -9.03
N ASP A 144 -8.95 -6.99 -8.23
CA ASP A 144 -7.70 -6.84 -7.48
C ASP A 144 -6.54 -7.39 -8.32
N VAL A 145 -5.58 -6.55 -8.67
CA VAL A 145 -4.41 -6.97 -9.45
C VAL A 145 -3.14 -7.11 -8.62
N ARG A 146 -3.28 -7.20 -7.29
CA ARG A 146 -2.16 -7.47 -6.39
C ARG A 146 -1.82 -8.96 -6.37
N PRO A 147 -0.61 -9.33 -5.88
CA PRO A 147 -0.29 -10.73 -5.60
C PRO A 147 -1.35 -11.39 -4.70
N GLU A 148 -1.60 -12.68 -4.91
CA GLU A 148 -2.63 -13.46 -4.22
C GLU A 148 -2.53 -13.36 -2.69
N VAL A 149 -1.31 -13.32 -2.16
CA VAL A 149 -1.04 -13.16 -0.72
C VAL A 149 -1.57 -11.82 -0.15
N GLU A 150 -1.65 -10.76 -0.96
CA GLU A 150 -2.22 -9.47 -0.54
C GLU A 150 -3.73 -9.46 -0.65
N TYR A 151 -4.27 -10.13 -1.68
CA TYR A 151 -5.71 -10.33 -1.82
C TYR A 151 -6.25 -11.10 -0.61
N ALA A 152 -5.65 -12.25 -0.28
CA ALA A 152 -6.04 -13.06 0.87
C ALA A 152 -5.84 -12.37 2.22
N ALA A 153 -4.86 -11.46 2.34
CA ALA A 153 -4.67 -10.68 3.57
C ALA A 153 -5.73 -9.58 3.76
N GLY A 154 -6.45 -9.22 2.71
CA GLY A 154 -7.52 -8.24 2.74
C GLY A 154 -7.74 -7.57 1.39
N HIS A 155 -8.96 -7.64 0.86
CA HIS A 155 -9.37 -7.06 -0.42
C HIS A 155 -10.69 -6.30 -0.31
N LEU A 156 -11.04 -5.51 -1.34
CA LEU A 156 -12.32 -4.82 -1.36
C LEU A 156 -13.47 -5.82 -1.58
N PRO A 157 -14.65 -5.61 -0.97
CA PRO A 157 -15.75 -6.55 -1.05
C PRO A 157 -16.18 -6.87 -2.49
N GLY A 158 -16.32 -8.16 -2.79
CA GLY A 158 -16.72 -8.64 -4.12
C GLY A 158 -15.65 -8.50 -5.22
N ALA A 159 -14.40 -8.17 -4.86
CA ALA A 159 -13.30 -8.10 -5.81
C ALA A 159 -12.89 -9.48 -6.34
N ILE A 160 -12.63 -9.57 -7.64
CA ILE A 160 -12.07 -10.75 -8.31
C ILE A 160 -10.53 -10.64 -8.31
N SER A 161 -9.84 -11.66 -7.79
CA SER A 161 -8.37 -11.73 -7.84
C SER A 161 -7.86 -12.02 -9.26
N ILE A 162 -7.07 -11.11 -9.82
CA ILE A 162 -6.32 -11.28 -11.07
C ILE A 162 -4.86 -10.81 -10.86
N PRO A 163 -4.02 -11.64 -10.22
CA PRO A 163 -2.66 -11.26 -9.90
C PRO A 163 -1.78 -11.06 -11.16
N PRO A 164 -0.63 -10.38 -11.04
CA PRO A 164 0.19 -9.98 -12.20
C PRO A 164 0.68 -11.14 -13.08
N ASP A 165 0.95 -12.31 -12.49
CA ASP A 165 1.35 -13.53 -13.23
C ASP A 165 0.20 -14.11 -14.08
N ARG A 166 -1.05 -13.80 -13.73
CA ARG A 166 -2.26 -14.11 -14.51
C ARG A 166 -2.61 -13.03 -15.55
N LEU A 167 -2.22 -11.77 -15.34
CA LEU A 167 -2.47 -10.69 -16.32
C LEU A 167 -1.85 -10.99 -17.70
N GLY A 168 -0.68 -11.65 -17.73
CA GLY A 168 -0.05 -12.09 -18.98
C GLY A 168 -0.85 -13.16 -19.76
N ARG A 169 -1.81 -13.81 -19.10
CA ARG A 169 -2.69 -14.87 -19.63
C ARG A 169 -4.15 -14.46 -19.55
N LEU A 170 -4.45 -13.16 -19.71
CA LEU A 170 -5.82 -12.68 -19.50
C LEU A 170 -6.85 -13.35 -20.41
N ASP A 171 -6.48 -13.90 -21.58
CA ASP A 171 -7.43 -14.69 -22.40
C ASP A 171 -8.04 -15.87 -21.62
N GLU A 172 -7.31 -16.44 -20.67
CA GLU A 172 -7.80 -17.48 -19.75
C GLU A 172 -8.65 -16.90 -18.61
N VAL A 173 -8.48 -15.61 -18.30
CA VAL A 173 -9.11 -14.93 -17.15
C VAL A 173 -10.34 -14.14 -17.56
N LEU A 174 -10.40 -13.60 -18.78
CA LEU A 174 -11.53 -12.84 -19.30
C LEU A 174 -12.86 -13.57 -19.16
N PRO A 175 -12.96 -14.89 -19.39
CA PRO A 175 -14.21 -15.62 -19.16
C PRO A 175 -14.68 -15.60 -17.70
N THR A 176 -13.80 -15.32 -16.74
CA THR A 176 -14.14 -15.19 -15.32
C THR A 176 -14.59 -13.79 -14.92
N ILE A 177 -14.41 -12.80 -15.79
CA ILE A 177 -14.82 -11.41 -15.59
C ILE A 177 -16.21 -11.26 -16.20
N PRO A 178 -17.25 -10.90 -15.42
CA PRO A 178 -18.60 -10.64 -15.95
C PRO A 178 -18.55 -9.73 -17.18
N GLU A 179 -19.32 -10.04 -18.23
CA GLU A 179 -19.32 -9.28 -19.48
C GLU A 179 -19.97 -7.90 -19.32
N GLU A 180 -20.97 -7.80 -18.44
CA GLU A 180 -21.69 -6.57 -18.12
C GLU A 180 -21.06 -5.84 -16.92
N GLY A 181 -21.09 -4.51 -16.96
CA GLY A 181 -20.59 -3.63 -15.89
C GLY A 181 -19.24 -3.00 -16.21
N ASP A 182 -19.03 -1.80 -15.66
CA ASP A 182 -17.76 -1.09 -15.78
C ASP A 182 -16.69 -1.79 -14.94
N ILE A 183 -15.52 -2.03 -15.52
CA ILE A 183 -14.42 -2.66 -14.77
C ILE A 183 -13.67 -1.59 -13.97
N VAL A 184 -13.52 -1.80 -12.68
CA VAL A 184 -12.61 -1.02 -11.83
C VAL A 184 -11.47 -1.91 -11.40
N ALA A 185 -10.25 -1.56 -11.80
CA ALA A 185 -9.03 -2.25 -11.37
C ALA A 185 -8.34 -1.46 -10.25
N TYR A 186 -7.94 -2.15 -9.18
CA TYR A 186 -7.17 -1.55 -8.09
C TYR A 186 -5.93 -2.39 -7.73
N CYS A 187 -4.95 -1.72 -7.13
CA CYS A 187 -3.70 -2.35 -6.70
C CYS A 187 -3.30 -1.81 -5.30
N ARG A 188 -2.00 -1.80 -4.96
CA ARG A 188 -1.45 -1.31 -3.69
C ARG A 188 -1.63 0.19 -3.48
N GLY A 189 -1.82 0.95 -4.56
CA GLY A 189 -1.92 2.41 -4.55
C GLY A 189 -1.42 3.04 -5.86
N PRO A 190 -1.15 4.36 -5.87
CA PRO A 190 -0.85 5.15 -7.06
C PRO A 190 0.48 4.79 -7.71
N TYR A 191 1.43 4.17 -7.01
CA TYR A 191 2.73 3.78 -7.57
C TYR A 191 2.79 2.30 -8.01
N CYS A 192 1.65 1.62 -8.14
CA CYS A 192 1.62 0.29 -8.72
C CYS A 192 1.49 0.34 -10.25
N VAL A 193 2.33 -0.43 -10.95
CA VAL A 193 2.28 -0.60 -12.43
C VAL A 193 1.17 -1.57 -12.86
N PHE A 194 0.86 -2.58 -12.04
CA PHE A 194 -0.02 -3.68 -12.45
C PHE A 194 -1.44 -3.25 -12.82
N ALA A 195 -1.99 -2.23 -12.16
CA ALA A 195 -3.31 -1.71 -12.49
C ALA A 195 -3.33 -1.01 -13.86
N ASP A 196 -2.26 -0.31 -14.21
CA ASP A 196 -2.14 0.34 -15.52
C ASP A 196 -2.03 -0.71 -16.63
N ASP A 197 -1.24 -1.77 -16.40
CA ASP A 197 -1.10 -2.88 -17.35
C ASP A 197 -2.41 -3.63 -17.55
N ALA A 198 -3.15 -3.89 -16.46
CA ALA A 198 -4.46 -4.52 -16.52
C ALA A 198 -5.45 -3.70 -17.36
N ILE A 199 -5.55 -2.39 -17.12
CA ILE A 199 -6.45 -1.50 -17.86
C ILE A 199 -6.09 -1.46 -19.34
N ARG A 200 -4.80 -1.28 -19.68
CA ARG A 200 -4.34 -1.28 -21.07
C ARG A 200 -4.61 -2.62 -21.76
N TYR A 201 -4.47 -3.73 -21.04
CA TYR A 201 -4.72 -5.05 -21.61
C TYR A 201 -6.21 -5.30 -21.85
N LEU A 202 -7.07 -4.92 -20.90
CA LEU A 202 -8.53 -4.97 -21.03
C LEU A 202 -9.03 -4.09 -22.18
N GLY A 203 -8.54 -2.86 -22.26
CA GLY A 203 -8.91 -1.91 -23.31
C GLY A 203 -8.56 -2.41 -24.72
N ARG A 204 -7.41 -3.07 -24.91
CA ARG A 204 -7.03 -3.71 -26.19
C ARG A 204 -7.99 -4.81 -26.65
N ARG A 205 -8.85 -5.32 -25.76
CA ARG A 205 -9.88 -6.32 -26.06
C ARG A 205 -11.29 -5.76 -26.02
N GLY A 206 -11.42 -4.43 -26.06
CA GLY A 206 -12.71 -3.74 -26.07
C GLY A 206 -13.42 -3.77 -24.72
N ARG A 207 -12.75 -4.16 -23.64
CA ARG A 207 -13.29 -4.09 -22.28
C ARG A 207 -12.86 -2.78 -21.65
N HIS A 208 -13.80 -1.86 -21.44
CA HIS A 208 -13.54 -0.61 -20.73
C HIS A 208 -13.19 -0.91 -19.27
N ALA A 209 -12.14 -0.26 -18.78
CA ALA A 209 -11.67 -0.41 -17.41
C ALA A 209 -11.08 0.92 -16.92
N VAL A 210 -11.33 1.24 -15.66
CA VAL A 210 -10.82 2.44 -14.99
C VAL A 210 -9.99 2.07 -13.77
N ARG A 211 -9.05 2.95 -13.40
CA ARG A 211 -8.17 2.70 -12.24
C ARG A 211 -8.75 3.30 -10.97
N LEU A 212 -8.81 2.53 -9.89
CA LEU A 212 -8.97 3.13 -8.56
C LEU A 212 -7.69 3.90 -8.18
N ILE A 213 -7.86 5.14 -7.73
CA ILE A 213 -6.72 5.96 -7.24
C ILE A 213 -6.18 5.41 -5.92
N ASP A 214 -7.09 5.04 -5.03
CA ASP A 214 -6.78 4.49 -3.71
C ASP A 214 -6.30 3.04 -3.81
N GLY A 215 -5.34 2.69 -2.97
CA GLY A 215 -5.04 1.29 -2.66
C GLY A 215 -5.90 0.77 -1.51
N VAL A 216 -5.70 -0.49 -1.15
CA VAL A 216 -6.36 -1.12 -0.01
C VAL A 216 -6.09 -0.41 1.33
N PRO A 217 -4.85 0.03 1.65
CA PRO A 217 -4.61 0.76 2.88
C PRO A 217 -5.42 2.06 2.95
N GLU A 218 -5.43 2.85 1.87
CA GLU A 218 -6.21 4.08 1.79
C GLU A 218 -7.69 3.78 1.98
N TRP A 219 -8.24 2.83 1.20
CA TRP A 219 -9.64 2.42 1.28
C TRP A 219 -10.05 2.10 2.72
N ARG A 220 -9.31 1.19 3.38
CA ARG A 220 -9.53 0.82 4.78
C ARG A 220 -9.47 2.02 5.72
N ARG A 221 -8.46 2.89 5.57
CA ARG A 221 -8.24 4.03 6.48
C ARG A 221 -9.32 5.10 6.38
N GLY A 222 -9.98 5.25 5.23
CA GLY A 222 -11.16 6.11 5.13
C GLY A 222 -12.49 5.37 5.36
N GLY A 223 -12.47 4.24 6.07
CA GLY A 223 -13.67 3.56 6.57
C GLY A 223 -14.28 2.51 5.63
N GLY A 224 -13.60 2.19 4.53
CA GLY A 224 -14.04 1.16 3.60
C GLY A 224 -13.97 -0.24 4.21
N LEU A 225 -14.98 -1.07 3.92
CA LEU A 225 -15.01 -2.48 4.32
C LEU A 225 -13.95 -3.29 3.56
N ILE A 226 -13.48 -4.36 4.17
CA ILE A 226 -12.49 -5.30 3.61
C ILE A 226 -12.97 -6.73 3.86
N GLU A 227 -12.82 -7.60 2.86
CA GLU A 227 -12.98 -9.05 2.93
C GLU A 227 -11.63 -9.75 3.06
N THR A 228 -11.59 -10.93 3.67
CA THR A 228 -10.39 -11.78 3.85
C THR A 228 -10.74 -13.23 3.57
#